data_AF-A0A7Y4NUJ7-F1
#
_entry.id   AF-A0A7Y4NUJ7-F1
#
_cell.length_a   1.000
_cell.length_b   1.000
_cell.length_c   1.000
_cell.angle_alpha   90.00
_cell.angle_beta   90.00
_cell.angle_gamma   90.00
#
_symmetry.space_group_name_H-M   'P 1'
#
loop_
_entity.id
_entity.type
_entity.pdbx_description
1 polymer ?
#
loop_
_entity_poly.entity_id
_entity_poly.type
_entity_poly.pdbx_seq_one_letter_code
_entity_poly.pdbx_strand_id
1 'polypeptide(L)'
;MPLVFDTLKTQLEQTWLVPEGGSYPQDVNASGDHFATAVASWFAAGQAAGIPCATALARKSQLAAAAAGALAAQSAQAAGTQLAMGVAAYMAGQSFPPGTASFPAAAGAAVSQMIAVFSDVNASVSQKAQQVATACTLLASTTLVIFPIPPGPPPAPIT
;
A
#
# COMPACT_ATOMS: atom_id res chain seq x y z
N MET A 1 -3.91 -1.80 -14.93
CA MET A 1 -4.61 -1.88 -13.63
C MET A 1 -4.64 -0.47 -13.04
N PRO A 2 -5.76 0.01 -12.49
CA PRO A 2 -5.90 1.41 -12.05
C PRO A 2 -4.97 1.80 -10.88
N LEU A 3 -4.39 0.80 -10.18
CA LEU A 3 -3.22 0.97 -9.33
C LEU A 3 -1.95 0.73 -10.15
N VAL A 4 -1.15 1.78 -10.33
CA VAL A 4 0.09 1.74 -11.12
C VAL A 4 1.27 1.45 -10.20
N PHE A 5 1.93 0.32 -10.40
CA PHE A 5 3.08 -0.13 -9.61
C PHE A 5 4.22 0.90 -9.62
N ASP A 6 4.58 1.41 -10.79
CA ASP A 6 5.71 2.33 -10.95
C ASP A 6 5.51 3.66 -10.21
N THR A 7 4.26 4.11 -10.09
CA THR A 7 3.91 5.29 -9.30
C THR A 7 4.21 5.08 -7.83
N LEU A 8 3.81 3.93 -7.27
CA LEU A 8 4.09 3.61 -5.86
C LEU A 8 5.58 3.43 -5.62
N LYS A 9 6.27 2.68 -6.49
CA LYS A 9 7.73 2.48 -6.39
C LYS A 9 8.45 3.83 -6.38
N THR A 10 8.18 4.69 -7.35
CA THR A 10 8.82 6.02 -7.48
C THR A 10 8.55 6.88 -6.25
N GLN A 11 7.30 6.90 -5.73
CA GLN A 11 7.00 7.66 -4.52
C GLN A 11 7.74 7.11 -3.30
N LEU A 12 7.82 5.79 -3.12
CA LEU A 12 8.57 5.18 -2.02
C LEU A 12 10.07 5.53 -2.11
N GLU A 13 10.67 5.49 -3.31
CA GLU A 13 12.08 5.87 -3.53
C GLU A 13 12.34 7.35 -3.21
N GLN A 14 11.45 8.25 -3.66
CA GLN A 14 11.67 9.69 -3.54
C GLN A 14 11.32 10.26 -2.17
N THR A 15 10.33 9.69 -1.48
CA THR A 15 9.73 10.31 -0.28
C THR A 15 9.92 9.53 1.00
N TRP A 16 10.02 8.21 0.94
CA TRP A 16 10.13 7.37 2.13
C TRP A 16 11.54 6.83 2.33
N LEU A 17 12.14 6.28 1.28
CA LEU A 17 13.47 5.65 1.28
C LEU A 17 14.53 6.59 0.69
N VAL A 18 14.46 7.89 1.00
CA VAL A 18 15.29 8.98 0.43
C VAL A 18 16.74 8.52 0.19
N PRO A 19 17.36 8.85 -0.98
CA PRO A 19 18.66 8.31 -1.40
C PRO A 19 19.80 8.51 -0.40
N GLU A 20 20.87 7.74 -0.55
CA GLU A 20 22.08 7.67 0.31
C GLU A 20 22.85 9.00 0.57
N GLY A 21 22.34 10.16 0.10
CA GLY A 21 22.86 11.50 0.39
C GLY A 21 21.85 12.47 1.02
N GLY A 22 20.61 12.04 1.29
CA GLY A 22 19.60 12.82 1.99
C GLY A 22 19.50 12.42 3.47
N SER A 23 19.03 13.33 4.31
CA SER A 23 18.72 13.00 5.70
C SER A 23 17.51 12.06 5.72
N TYR A 24 17.74 10.76 5.94
CA TYR A 24 16.66 9.82 6.29
C TYR A 24 15.85 10.42 7.45
N PRO A 25 14.53 10.28 7.51
CA PRO A 25 13.78 10.71 8.68
C PRO A 25 14.40 10.07 9.93
N GLN A 26 14.98 10.90 10.80
CA GLN A 26 15.64 10.43 12.02
C GLN A 26 14.64 9.89 13.05
N ASP A 27 13.34 10.00 12.74
CA ASP A 27 12.22 9.64 13.60
C ASP A 27 11.29 8.63 12.89
N VAL A 28 10.94 7.56 13.61
CA VAL A 28 10.07 6.47 13.15
C VAL A 28 8.66 6.95 12.76
N ASN A 29 8.16 8.01 13.38
CA ASN A 29 6.85 8.61 13.06
C ASN A 29 6.92 9.39 11.75
N ALA A 30 8.00 10.13 11.51
CA ALA A 30 8.19 10.81 10.24
C ALA A 30 8.30 9.80 9.09
N SER A 31 9.09 8.73 9.28
CA SER A 31 9.18 7.64 8.29
C SER A 31 7.82 6.95 8.08
N GLY A 32 7.07 6.69 9.15
CA GLY A 32 5.70 6.14 9.07
C GLY A 32 4.72 7.05 8.30
N ASP A 33 4.79 8.37 8.49
CA ASP A 33 3.94 9.31 7.77
C ASP A 33 4.30 9.41 6.28
N HIS A 34 5.59 9.39 5.93
CA HIS A 34 6.04 9.35 4.53
C HIS A 34 5.55 8.08 3.82
N PHE A 35 5.71 6.92 4.45
CA PHE A 35 5.20 5.65 3.93
C PHE A 35 3.68 5.70 3.72
N ALA A 36 2.93 6.12 4.75
CA ALA A 36 1.48 6.19 4.69
C ALA A 36 1.00 7.18 3.63
N THR A 37 1.72 8.29 3.43
CA THR A 37 1.42 9.27 2.38
C THR A 37 1.61 8.67 0.99
N ALA A 38 2.70 7.94 0.74
CA ALA A 38 2.93 7.29 -0.55
C ALA A 38 1.83 6.26 -0.87
N VAL A 39 1.50 5.39 0.09
CA VAL A 39 0.46 4.37 -0.09
C VAL A 39 -0.94 5.00 -0.22
N ALA A 40 -1.29 5.98 0.61
CA ALA A 40 -2.59 6.63 0.54
C ALA A 40 -2.77 7.45 -0.75
N SER A 41 -1.73 8.14 -1.21
CA SER A 41 -1.75 8.89 -2.48
C SER A 41 -1.87 7.96 -3.68
N TRP A 42 -1.21 6.81 -3.65
CA TRP A 42 -1.36 5.77 -4.66
C TRP A 42 -2.80 5.24 -4.75
N PHE A 43 -3.45 4.98 -3.62
CA PHE A 43 -4.87 4.62 -3.60
C PHE A 43 -5.78 5.78 -4.02
N ALA A 44 -5.49 7.03 -3.65
CA ALA A 44 -6.26 8.19 -4.11
C ALA A 44 -6.18 8.37 -5.65
N ALA A 45 -5.02 8.13 -6.24
CA ALA A 45 -4.86 8.09 -7.71
C ALA A 45 -5.68 6.95 -8.33
N GLY A 46 -5.69 5.77 -7.69
CA GLY A 46 -6.56 4.66 -8.08
C GLY A 46 -8.05 4.97 -8.00
N GLN A 47 -8.47 5.80 -7.03
CA GLN A 47 -9.86 6.25 -6.89
C GLN A 47 -10.29 7.11 -8.08
N ALA A 48 -9.44 8.03 -8.52
CA ALA A 48 -9.68 8.84 -9.72
C ALA A 48 -9.83 7.96 -10.98
N ALA A 49 -9.23 6.77 -10.97
CA ALA A 49 -9.35 5.76 -12.02
C ALA A 49 -10.47 4.73 -11.79
N GLY A 50 -11.36 4.95 -10.82
CA GLY A 50 -12.58 4.16 -10.60
C GLY A 50 -12.47 3.05 -9.54
N ILE A 51 -11.39 2.99 -8.74
CA ILE A 51 -11.31 2.05 -7.61
C ILE A 51 -12.13 2.58 -6.42
N PRO A 52 -12.94 1.75 -5.74
CA PRO A 52 -13.75 2.17 -4.60
C PRO A 52 -12.94 2.33 -3.30
N CYS A 53 -11.91 3.18 -3.31
CA CYS A 53 -10.99 3.46 -2.20
C CYS A 53 -11.21 4.85 -1.57
N ALA A 54 -12.47 5.25 -1.39
CA ALA A 54 -12.84 6.63 -1.00
C ALA A 54 -12.30 7.10 0.37
N THR A 55 -11.98 6.17 1.26
CA THR A 55 -11.44 6.47 2.60
C THR A 55 -9.92 6.35 2.69
N ALA A 56 -9.23 6.15 1.58
CA ALA A 56 -7.78 5.99 1.55
C ALA A 56 -7.04 7.13 2.27
N LEU A 57 -7.31 8.38 1.87
CA LEU A 57 -6.70 9.56 2.51
C LEU A 57 -7.18 9.75 3.96
N ALA A 58 -8.46 9.49 4.25
CA ALA A 58 -9.01 9.64 5.59
C ALA A 58 -8.40 8.67 6.61
N ARG A 59 -7.96 7.49 6.16
CA ARG A 59 -7.32 6.46 7.01
C ARG A 59 -5.79 6.56 7.03
N LYS A 60 -5.19 7.57 6.37
CA LYS A 60 -3.73 7.78 6.32
C LYS A 60 -3.11 7.76 7.71
N SER A 61 -3.71 8.44 8.70
CA SER A 61 -3.18 8.51 10.07
C SER A 61 -3.11 7.15 10.77
N GLN A 62 -4.07 6.25 10.50
CA GLN A 62 -4.05 4.88 11.02
C GLN A 62 -2.90 4.07 10.39
N LEU A 63 -2.69 4.24 9.09
CA LEU A 63 -1.57 3.61 8.39
C LEU A 63 -0.22 4.16 8.86
N ALA A 64 -0.12 5.47 9.10
CA ALA A 64 1.08 6.12 9.61
C ALA A 64 1.44 5.58 11.00
N ALA A 65 0.46 5.46 11.91
CA ALA A 65 0.67 4.90 13.23
C ALA A 65 1.09 3.41 13.16
N ALA A 66 0.46 2.61 12.30
CA ALA A 66 0.83 1.21 12.10
C ALA A 66 2.25 1.07 11.54
N ALA A 67 2.61 1.91 10.55
CA ALA A 67 3.95 1.93 9.97
C ALA A 67 5.01 2.40 10.98
N ALA A 68 4.72 3.43 11.77
CA ALA A 68 5.61 3.89 12.83
C ALA A 68 5.85 2.80 13.89
N GLY A 69 4.79 2.09 14.31
CA GLY A 69 4.90 0.95 15.23
C GLY A 69 5.76 -0.18 14.65
N ALA A 70 5.59 -0.49 13.35
CA ALA A 70 6.40 -1.47 12.64
C ALA A 70 7.88 -1.05 12.55
N LEU A 71 8.16 0.23 12.27
CA LEU A 71 9.51 0.77 12.17
C LEU A 71 10.20 0.90 13.53
N ALA A 72 9.43 1.07 14.60
CA ALA A 72 9.93 1.02 15.97
C ALA A 72 10.25 -0.42 16.44
N ALA A 73 9.82 -1.44 15.69
CA ALA A 73 10.11 -2.82 16.03
C ALA A 73 11.61 -3.10 15.86
N GLN A 74 12.25 -3.58 16.93
CA GLN A 74 13.70 -3.85 16.96
C GLN A 74 14.10 -5.16 16.25
N SER A 75 13.24 -5.70 15.40
CA SER A 75 13.54 -6.90 14.61
C SER A 75 12.90 -6.80 13.23
N ALA A 76 13.64 -7.24 12.20
CA ALA A 76 13.16 -7.25 10.83
C ALA A 76 11.89 -8.10 10.65
N GLN A 77 11.78 -9.18 11.41
CA GLN A 77 10.62 -10.06 11.38
C GLN A 77 9.36 -9.40 11.94
N ALA A 78 9.48 -8.72 13.09
CA ALA A 78 8.36 -7.97 13.67
C ALA A 78 8.00 -6.75 12.80
N ALA A 79 9.00 -5.99 12.33
CA ALA A 79 8.79 -4.83 11.46
C ALA A 79 8.06 -5.21 10.17
N GLY A 80 8.56 -6.23 9.46
CA GLY A 80 7.95 -6.70 8.20
C GLY A 80 6.53 -7.23 8.40
N THR A 81 6.30 -8.00 9.47
CA THR A 81 4.97 -8.54 9.77
C THR A 81 3.98 -7.44 10.13
N GLN A 82 4.36 -6.52 11.02
CA GLN A 82 3.50 -5.42 11.46
C GLN A 82 3.19 -4.45 10.32
N LEU A 83 4.17 -4.14 9.47
CA LEU A 83 3.96 -3.27 8.31
C LEU A 83 2.99 -3.92 7.31
N ALA A 84 3.21 -5.20 6.97
CA ALA A 84 2.35 -5.92 6.04
C ALA A 84 0.91 -6.04 6.55
N MET A 85 0.74 -6.37 7.84
CA MET A 85 -0.56 -6.44 8.48
C MET A 85 -1.22 -5.07 8.62
N GLY A 86 -0.45 -4.01 8.88
CA GLY A 86 -0.93 -2.63 8.89
C GLY A 86 -1.47 -2.18 7.53
N VAL A 87 -0.75 -2.49 6.45
CA VAL A 87 -1.20 -2.24 5.08
C VAL A 87 -2.44 -3.08 4.75
N ALA A 88 -2.46 -4.36 5.12
CA ALA A 88 -3.60 -5.24 4.91
C ALA A 88 -4.85 -4.75 5.66
N ALA A 89 -4.71 -4.34 6.92
CA ALA A 89 -5.79 -3.78 7.73
C ALA A 89 -6.27 -2.43 7.21
N TYR A 90 -5.33 -1.59 6.75
CA TYR A 90 -5.66 -0.34 6.07
C TYR A 90 -6.50 -0.59 4.82
N MET A 91 -6.11 -1.55 3.98
CA MET A 91 -6.86 -1.95 2.79
C MET A 91 -8.22 -2.53 3.17
N ALA A 92 -8.29 -3.54 4.04
CA ALA A 92 -9.55 -4.17 4.47
C ALA A 92 -10.53 -3.19 5.13
N GLY A 93 -10.01 -2.15 5.78
CA GLY A 93 -10.81 -1.10 6.39
C GLY A 93 -11.31 -0.03 5.41
N GLN A 94 -10.84 0.01 4.16
CA GLN A 94 -11.39 0.95 3.21
C GLN A 94 -12.87 0.66 2.99
N SER A 95 -13.69 1.71 2.86
CA SER A 95 -15.12 1.56 2.67
C SER A 95 -15.38 1.10 1.24
N PHE A 96 -15.27 -0.20 1.04
CA PHE A 96 -15.67 -0.85 -0.18
C PHE A 96 -17.18 -1.11 -0.11
N PRO A 97 -17.95 -0.92 -1.20
CA PRO A 97 -19.34 -1.33 -1.26
C PRO A 97 -19.49 -2.81 -0.84
N PRO A 98 -20.62 -3.23 -0.24
CA PRO A 98 -20.83 -4.62 0.14
C PRO A 98 -20.47 -5.59 -1.00
N GLY A 99 -19.62 -6.58 -0.71
CA GLY A 99 -19.15 -7.57 -1.69
C GLY A 99 -17.90 -7.20 -2.50
N THR A 100 -17.30 -6.02 -2.28
CA THR A 100 -16.23 -5.47 -3.14
C THR A 100 -14.80 -5.70 -2.62
N ALA A 101 -14.64 -6.11 -1.36
CA ALA A 101 -13.32 -6.44 -0.81
C ALA A 101 -13.36 -7.58 0.21
N SER A 102 -12.30 -8.37 0.19
CA SER A 102 -11.99 -9.40 1.18
C SER A 102 -10.64 -9.12 1.81
N PHE A 103 -10.37 -9.72 2.98
CA PHE A 103 -9.02 -9.67 3.54
C PHE A 103 -8.01 -10.25 2.52
N PRO A 104 -6.83 -9.63 2.32
CA PRO A 104 -5.90 -10.05 1.26
C PRO A 104 -5.49 -11.51 1.41
N ALA A 105 -5.81 -12.33 0.41
CA ALA A 105 -5.45 -13.76 0.40
C ALA A 105 -3.93 -13.98 0.35
N ALA A 106 -3.17 -13.04 -0.21
CA ALA A 106 -1.71 -13.09 -0.29
C ALA A 106 -0.99 -12.39 0.87
N ALA A 107 -1.66 -12.19 2.01
CA ALA A 107 -1.04 -11.55 3.19
C ALA A 107 0.27 -12.23 3.62
N GLY A 108 0.33 -13.57 3.61
CA GLY A 108 1.55 -14.30 3.96
C GLY A 108 2.73 -14.02 3.02
N ALA A 109 2.48 -13.92 1.71
CA ALA A 109 3.52 -13.60 0.73
C ALA A 109 4.00 -12.14 0.85
N ALA A 110 3.09 -11.22 1.16
CA ALA A 110 3.43 -9.82 1.43
C ALA A 110 4.27 -9.66 2.71
N VAL A 111 3.95 -10.42 3.76
CA VAL A 111 4.77 -10.48 4.98
C VAL A 111 6.19 -10.94 4.65
N SER A 112 6.38 -12.00 3.88
CA SER A 112 7.71 -12.48 3.50
C SER A 112 8.52 -11.43 2.74
N GLN A 113 7.89 -10.71 1.79
CA GLN A 113 8.53 -9.63 1.04
C GLN A 113 8.93 -8.46 1.95
N MET A 114 8.06 -8.05 2.88
CA MET A 114 8.38 -6.94 3.79
C MET A 114 9.44 -7.33 4.83
N ILE A 115 9.47 -8.58 5.31
CA ILE A 115 10.55 -9.08 6.17
C ILE A 115 11.89 -9.01 5.43
N ALA A 116 11.94 -9.42 4.15
CA ALA A 116 13.16 -9.36 3.35
C ALA A 116 13.73 -7.94 3.25
N VAL A 117 12.87 -6.92 3.07
CA VAL A 117 13.26 -5.50 3.01
C VAL A 117 13.98 -5.04 4.28
N PHE A 118 13.47 -5.44 5.44
CA PHE A 118 14.05 -5.10 6.75
C PHE A 118 15.23 -5.98 7.14
N SER A 119 15.36 -7.16 6.55
CA SER A 119 16.46 -8.10 6.83
C SER A 119 17.69 -7.80 5.96
N ASP A 120 17.49 -7.29 4.75
CA ASP A 120 18.56 -6.93 3.83
C ASP A 120 18.94 -5.47 3.98
N VAL A 121 19.80 -5.16 4.95
CA VAL A 121 20.30 -3.80 5.20
C VAL A 121 21.20 -3.24 4.09
N ASN A 122 21.72 -4.10 3.22
CA ASN A 122 22.64 -3.72 2.13
C ASN A 122 21.92 -3.54 0.78
N ALA A 123 20.65 -3.93 0.68
CA ALA A 123 19.86 -3.68 -0.53
C ALA A 123 19.79 -2.19 -0.86
N SER A 124 19.95 -1.87 -2.14
CA SER A 124 19.78 -0.50 -2.63
C SER A 124 18.37 0.04 -2.32
N VAL A 125 18.25 1.36 -2.19
CA VAL A 125 16.95 2.05 -2.04
C VAL A 125 15.94 1.60 -3.09
N SER A 126 16.37 1.48 -4.36
CA SER A 126 15.46 1.06 -5.44
C SER A 126 14.98 -0.37 -5.28
N GLN A 127 15.86 -1.28 -4.83
CA GLN A 127 15.48 -2.66 -4.56
C GLN A 127 14.50 -2.78 -3.38
N LYS A 128 14.73 -2.01 -2.30
CA LYS A 128 13.81 -1.95 -1.15
C LYS A 128 12.44 -1.39 -1.55
N ALA A 129 12.41 -0.29 -2.30
CA ALA A 129 11.18 0.30 -2.78
C ALA A 129 10.40 -0.64 -3.72
N GLN A 130 11.11 -1.34 -4.61
CA GLN A 130 10.53 -2.35 -5.49
C GLN A 130 9.88 -3.49 -4.71
N GLN A 131 10.54 -4.01 -3.68
CA GLN A 131 9.98 -5.09 -2.85
C GLN A 131 8.76 -4.63 -2.05
N VAL A 132 8.80 -3.44 -1.45
CA VAL A 132 7.64 -2.88 -0.72
C VAL A 132 6.48 -2.58 -1.67
N ALA A 133 6.74 -1.98 -2.83
CA ALA A 133 5.72 -1.74 -3.85
C ALA A 133 5.10 -3.06 -4.35
N THR A 134 5.91 -4.12 -4.47
CA THR A 134 5.45 -5.46 -4.86
C THR A 134 4.52 -6.03 -3.80
N ALA A 135 4.90 -5.96 -2.52
CA ALA A 135 4.09 -6.40 -1.41
C ALA A 135 2.75 -5.65 -1.34
N CYS A 136 2.77 -4.32 -1.45
CA CYS A 136 1.56 -3.49 -1.47
C CYS A 136 0.65 -3.79 -2.67
N THR A 137 1.22 -4.02 -3.86
CA THR A 137 0.47 -4.37 -5.07
C THR A 137 -0.17 -5.75 -4.95
N LEU A 138 0.55 -6.71 -4.38
CA LEU A 138 0.06 -8.07 -4.15
C LEU A 138 -1.10 -8.09 -3.13
N LEU A 139 -0.97 -7.32 -2.05
CA LEU A 139 -2.08 -7.11 -1.10
C LEU A 139 -3.27 -6.48 -1.81
N ALA A 140 -3.06 -5.39 -2.55
CA ALA A 140 -4.14 -4.71 -3.27
C ALA A 140 -4.83 -5.60 -4.31
N SER A 141 -4.07 -6.38 -5.10
CA SER A 141 -4.64 -7.27 -6.12
C SER A 141 -5.43 -8.44 -5.54
N THR A 142 -5.13 -8.85 -4.31
CA THR A 142 -5.84 -9.94 -3.63
C THR A 142 -6.92 -9.47 -2.65
N THR A 143 -6.99 -8.17 -2.38
CA THR A 143 -8.05 -7.51 -1.60
C THR A 143 -9.14 -6.91 -2.48
N LEU A 144 -8.75 -6.27 -3.59
CA LEU A 144 -9.69 -5.60 -4.48
C LEU A 144 -10.33 -6.62 -5.41
N VAL A 145 -11.60 -6.97 -5.16
CA VAL A 145 -12.41 -7.67 -6.14
C VAL A 145 -12.84 -6.63 -7.19
N ILE A 146 -12.08 -6.52 -8.27
CA ILE A 146 -12.48 -5.70 -9.42
C ILE A 146 -13.69 -6.40 -10.05
N PHE A 147 -14.91 -5.93 -9.78
CA PHE A 147 -16.05 -6.30 -10.61
C PHE A 147 -15.84 -5.69 -12.01
N PRO A 148 -16.04 -6.47 -13.10
CA PRO A 148 -16.20 -5.86 -14.41
C PRO A 148 -17.37 -4.87 -14.34
N ILE A 149 -17.21 -3.72 -15.00
CA ILE A 149 -18.27 -2.71 -15.14
C ILE A 149 -19.54 -3.45 -15.58
N PRO A 150 -20.69 -3.33 -14.87
CA PRO A 150 -21.93 -3.92 -15.33
C PRO A 150 -22.17 -3.44 -16.77
N PRO A 151 -22.51 -4.33 -17.72
CA PRO A 151 -22.84 -3.90 -19.06
C PRO A 151 -23.90 -2.79 -18.93
N GLY A 152 -23.62 -1.64 -19.57
CA GLY A 152 -24.48 -0.47 -19.49
C GLY A 152 -25.93 -0.82 -19.83
N PRO A 153 -26.91 -0.02 -19.37
CA PRO A 153 -28.31 -0.29 -19.64
C PRO A 153 -28.51 -0.51 -21.15
N PRO A 154 -29.29 -1.52 -21.56
CA PRO A 154 -29.53 -1.78 -22.97
C PRO A 154 -30.07 -0.51 -23.64
N PRO A 155 -29.69 -0.23 -24.90
CA PRO A 155 -30.19 0.94 -25.60
C PRO A 155 -31.72 0.95 -25.54
N ALA A 156 -32.28 2.08 -25.11
CA ALA A 156 -33.71 2.24 -25.00
C ALA A 156 -34.37 1.91 -26.36
N PRO A 157 -35.48 1.17 -26.39
CA PRO A 157 -36.15 0.83 -27.63
C PRO A 157 -36.49 2.12 -28.37
N ILE A 158 -36.04 2.19 -29.62
CA ILE A 158 -36.40 3.27 -30.54
C ILE A 158 -37.92 3.16 -30.74
N THR A 159 -38.64 4.23 -30.41
CA THR A 159 -40.09 4.33 -30.65
C THR A 159 -40.38 4.71 -32.09
#